data_AF-A0A1L6TFX4-F1
#
_entry.id   AF-A0A1L6TFX4-F1
#
_cell.length_a   1.000
_cell.length_b   1.000
_cell.length_c   1.000
_cell.angle_alpha   90.00
_cell.angle_beta   90.00
_cell.angle_gamma   90.00
#
_symmetry.space_group_name_H-M   'P 1'
#
loop_
_entity.id
_entity.type
_entity.pdbx_description
1 polymer ?
#
loop_
_entity_poly.entity_id
_entity_poly.type
_entity_poly.pdbx_seq_one_letter_code
_entity_poly.pdbx_strand_id
1 'polypeptide(L)'
;MKMRSGLGTLQVAMIALMVFNLMLPKAGIYMGKVPLTVGYLIIPIALLILFPFVCMQRHLVIDRRKLVIFFLLCSFFLFTVTSLTFSQTSIQNIFIWAASSFIVPLSTLVLLSYLVRVNENIFEKILIYSFYFVCLFGIIQFVLLNAVHLNIQIPYLTVTGADPGIIFDKDNNRGFIVKFMSSYSNGNIFGIAVLMWFPLVAFSLIGSRKSIWLYRVCVFLSFSRTAWFMMFIVETLLMIKRKKGIYLVIFFFIMFIILLIVFSYGFGDFVFNYQLGGRLDQITSLSFSDIFSFGNDFSLREMVYPGMLKTFGIFGLLLFVVVYLYPVISTWSQVLTDRAWFARIGIISYIFAMFIDGAYILMPIQFIYWLMVAALFHYSKKPELVK
;
A
#
# COMPACT_ATOMS: atom_id res chain seq x y z
N MET A 1 2.76 -38.62 9.04
CA MET A 1 1.50 -38.46 8.26
C MET A 1 0.56 -37.35 8.77
N LYS A 2 0.59 -36.93 10.05
CA LYS A 2 -0.24 -35.81 10.58
C LYS A 2 0.13 -34.37 10.14
N MET A 3 1.35 -34.12 9.62
CA MET A 3 1.79 -32.76 9.24
C MET A 3 1.18 -32.20 7.94
N ARG A 4 0.56 -33.02 7.08
CA ARG A 4 -0.08 -32.52 5.84
C ARG A 4 -1.35 -31.71 6.10
N SER A 5 -2.06 -31.98 7.20
CA SER A 5 -3.30 -31.27 7.55
C SER A 5 -3.05 -29.81 7.95
N GLY A 6 -2.02 -29.54 8.76
CA GLY A 6 -1.67 -28.18 9.20
C GLY A 6 -1.18 -27.26 8.08
N LEU A 7 -0.57 -27.82 7.04
CA LEU A 7 -0.12 -27.04 5.87
C LEU A 7 -1.31 -26.47 5.07
N GLY A 8 -2.40 -27.24 4.96
CA GLY A 8 -3.62 -26.80 4.28
C GLY A 8 -4.30 -25.64 5.01
N THR A 9 -4.46 -25.73 6.33
CA THR A 9 -5.05 -24.67 7.15
C THR A 9 -4.25 -23.37 7.08
N LEU A 10 -2.91 -23.47 7.13
CA LEU A 10 -2.01 -22.34 6.98
C LEU A 10 -2.15 -21.68 5.61
N GLN A 11 -2.17 -22.47 4.52
CA GLN A 11 -2.36 -21.94 3.17
C GLN A 11 -3.71 -21.21 3.03
N VAL A 12 -4.79 -21.79 3.57
CA VAL A 12 -6.13 -21.17 3.54
C VAL A 12 -6.14 -19.84 4.29
N ALA A 13 -5.56 -19.78 5.48
CA ALA A 13 -5.47 -18.54 6.26
C ALA A 13 -4.71 -17.45 5.50
N MET A 14 -3.63 -17.80 4.82
CA MET A 14 -2.82 -16.86 4.04
C MET A 14 -3.52 -16.40 2.76
N ILE A 15 -4.24 -17.30 2.08
CA ILE A 15 -5.09 -16.96 0.94
C ILE A 15 -6.16 -15.95 1.39
N ALA A 16 -6.86 -16.24 2.49
CA ALA A 16 -7.87 -15.34 3.04
C ALA A 16 -7.26 -13.98 3.38
N LEU A 17 -6.09 -13.95 4.00
CA LEU A 17 -5.38 -12.73 4.34
C LEU A 17 -5.06 -11.89 3.10
N MET A 18 -4.56 -12.50 2.02
CA MET A 18 -4.34 -11.78 0.76
C MET A 18 -5.64 -11.29 0.12
N VAL A 19 -6.69 -12.12 0.07
CA VAL A 19 -8.00 -11.74 -0.50
C VAL A 19 -8.59 -10.55 0.25
N PHE A 20 -8.65 -10.59 1.58
CA PHE A 20 -9.26 -9.51 2.37
C PHE A 20 -8.41 -8.24 2.47
N ASN A 21 -7.13 -8.26 2.09
CA ASN A 21 -6.31 -7.05 2.05
C ASN A 21 -6.06 -6.50 0.63
N LEU A 22 -6.19 -7.34 -0.42
CA LEU A 22 -6.03 -6.92 -1.82
C LEU A 22 -7.36 -6.75 -2.54
N MET A 23 -8.25 -7.74 -2.46
CA MET A 23 -9.53 -7.72 -3.17
C MET A 23 -10.61 -6.98 -2.38
N LEU A 24 -10.66 -7.16 -1.05
CA LEU A 24 -11.75 -6.64 -0.20
C LEU A 24 -11.21 -5.90 1.03
N PRO A 25 -10.35 -4.87 0.84
CA PRO A 25 -9.66 -4.18 1.93
C PRO A 25 -10.57 -3.46 2.92
N LYS A 26 -11.84 -3.24 2.55
CA LYS A 26 -12.87 -2.57 3.35
C LYS A 26 -13.87 -3.53 4.01
N ALA A 27 -13.75 -4.83 3.77
CA ALA A 27 -14.57 -5.81 4.48
C ALA A 27 -14.36 -5.63 5.98
N GLY A 28 -15.43 -5.56 6.77
CA GLY A 28 -15.36 -5.38 8.23
C GLY A 28 -16.49 -4.60 8.87
N ILE A 29 -16.32 -4.34 10.17
CA ILE A 29 -17.30 -3.69 11.05
C ILE A 29 -16.73 -2.39 11.62
N TYR A 30 -17.59 -1.52 12.14
CA TYR A 30 -17.15 -0.42 12.99
C TYR A 30 -17.22 -0.86 14.46
N MET A 31 -16.17 -0.56 15.23
CA MET A 31 -16.18 -0.66 16.68
C MET A 31 -16.07 0.76 17.23
N GLY A 32 -17.20 1.35 17.60
CA GLY A 32 -17.30 2.79 17.86
C GLY A 32 -16.94 3.61 16.61
N LYS A 33 -15.93 4.47 16.71
CA LYS A 33 -15.44 5.32 15.59
C LYS A 33 -14.34 4.65 14.75
N VAL A 34 -13.87 3.46 15.13
CA VAL A 34 -12.74 2.79 14.45
C VAL A 34 -13.27 1.78 13.44
N PRO A 35 -12.87 1.87 12.15
CA PRO A 35 -13.14 0.81 11.19
C PRO A 35 -12.24 -0.39 11.50
N LEU A 36 -12.87 -1.50 11.91
CA LEU A 36 -12.22 -2.79 12.13
C LEU A 36 -12.42 -3.67 10.90
N THR A 37 -11.48 -3.57 9.95
CA THR A 37 -11.50 -4.43 8.76
C THR A 37 -11.22 -5.88 9.11
N VAL A 38 -11.68 -6.83 8.29
CA VAL A 38 -11.38 -8.26 8.41
C VAL A 38 -9.86 -8.50 8.43
N GLY A 39 -9.08 -7.67 7.73
CA GLY A 39 -7.63 -7.64 7.82
C GLY A 39 -7.10 -7.40 9.24
N TYR A 40 -7.73 -6.51 10.04
CA TYR A 40 -7.37 -6.25 11.46
C TYR A 40 -7.55 -7.48 12.33
N LEU A 41 -8.50 -8.34 12.01
CA LEU A 41 -8.77 -9.53 12.79
C LEU A 41 -7.88 -10.70 12.35
N ILE A 42 -7.79 -10.91 11.03
CA ILE A 42 -7.05 -12.06 10.49
C ILE A 42 -5.56 -11.91 10.75
N ILE A 43 -4.96 -10.73 10.61
CA ILE A 43 -3.50 -10.56 10.71
C ILE A 43 -2.96 -10.96 12.10
N PRO A 44 -3.47 -10.44 13.24
CA PRO A 44 -3.00 -10.83 14.56
C PRO A 44 -3.31 -12.28 14.89
N ILE A 45 -4.50 -12.78 14.53
CA ILE A 45 -4.88 -14.19 14.75
C ILE A 45 -3.96 -15.12 13.97
N ALA A 46 -3.71 -14.80 12.69
CA ALA A 46 -2.79 -15.52 11.84
C ALA A 46 -1.38 -15.48 12.43
N LEU A 47 -0.91 -14.34 12.93
CA LEU A 47 0.38 -14.27 13.60
C LEU A 47 0.41 -15.16 14.86
N LEU A 48 -0.55 -15.04 15.78
CA LEU A 48 -0.56 -15.81 17.03
C LEU A 48 -0.63 -17.33 16.80
N ILE A 49 -1.49 -17.76 15.88
CA ILE A 49 -1.67 -19.19 15.60
C ILE A 49 -0.52 -19.72 14.77
N LEU A 50 -0.14 -19.02 13.71
CA LEU A 50 0.78 -19.56 12.70
C LEU A 50 2.24 -19.31 13.04
N PHE A 51 2.58 -18.30 13.83
CA PHE A 51 3.97 -18.00 14.19
C PHE A 51 4.66 -19.19 14.87
N PRO A 52 4.08 -19.86 15.89
CA PRO A 52 4.68 -21.06 16.46
C PRO A 52 4.90 -22.17 15.43
N PHE A 53 3.93 -22.45 14.56
CA PHE A 53 4.06 -23.45 13.51
C PHE A 53 5.17 -23.09 12.51
N VAL A 54 5.24 -21.82 12.12
CA VAL A 54 6.22 -21.30 11.18
C VAL A 54 7.64 -21.34 11.78
N CYS A 55 7.79 -21.04 13.07
CA CYS A 55 9.06 -21.17 13.81
C CYS A 55 9.49 -22.64 14.00
N MET A 56 8.54 -23.55 14.20
CA MET A 56 8.84 -24.99 14.34
C MET A 56 9.22 -25.65 13.01
N GLN A 57 8.92 -25.02 11.87
CA GLN A 57 9.30 -25.56 10.57
C GLN A 57 10.75 -25.18 10.21
N ARG A 58 11.55 -26.19 9.86
CA ARG A 58 12.94 -26.03 9.37
C ARG A 58 13.07 -25.18 8.08
N HIS A 59 11.96 -24.75 7.50
CA HIS A 59 11.91 -23.96 6.27
C HIS A 59 11.93 -22.45 6.53
N LEU A 60 11.93 -21.98 7.77
CA LEU A 60 12.15 -20.56 8.03
C LEU A 60 13.63 -20.20 7.92
N VAL A 61 14.07 -19.85 6.72
CA VAL A 61 15.39 -19.23 6.53
C VAL A 61 15.19 -17.73 6.56
N ILE A 62 15.47 -17.14 7.72
CA ILE A 62 15.54 -15.69 7.87
C ILE A 62 16.87 -15.25 7.26
N ASP A 63 16.81 -14.51 6.14
CA ASP A 63 18.02 -13.95 5.56
C ASP A 63 18.47 -12.71 6.35
N ARG A 64 19.74 -12.31 6.19
CA ARG A 64 20.31 -11.15 6.88
C ARG A 64 19.47 -9.88 6.67
N ARG A 65 18.85 -9.72 5.50
CA ARG A 65 18.02 -8.55 5.16
C ARG A 65 16.75 -8.50 6.01
N LYS A 66 16.05 -9.64 6.17
CA LYS A 66 14.89 -9.75 7.05
C LYS A 66 15.25 -9.52 8.51
N LEU A 67 16.41 -10.00 8.99
CA LEU A 67 16.88 -9.71 10.34
C LEU A 67 17.13 -8.22 10.56
N VAL A 68 17.81 -7.55 9.63
CA VAL A 68 18.05 -6.10 9.75
C VAL A 68 16.74 -5.32 9.73
N ILE A 69 15.79 -5.64 8.83
CA ILE A 69 14.45 -5.03 8.86
C ILE A 69 13.75 -5.27 10.19
N PHE A 70 13.82 -6.49 10.73
CA PHE A 70 13.21 -6.80 12.01
C PHE A 70 13.77 -5.90 13.12
N PHE A 71 15.09 -5.75 13.22
CA PHE A 71 15.70 -4.84 14.19
C PHE A 71 15.31 -3.38 13.95
N LEU A 72 15.29 -2.92 12.69
CA LEU A 72 14.85 -1.56 12.36
C LEU A 72 13.38 -1.32 12.75
N LEU A 73 12.49 -2.28 12.48
CA LEU A 73 11.09 -2.22 12.88
C LEU A 73 10.93 -2.22 14.40
N CYS A 74 11.67 -3.06 15.12
CA CYS A 74 11.68 -3.06 16.59
C CYS A 74 12.15 -1.71 17.14
N SER A 75 13.25 -1.16 16.62
CA SER A 75 13.76 0.14 17.05
C SER A 75 12.76 1.27 16.78
N PHE A 76 12.15 1.28 15.60
CA PHE A 76 11.11 2.26 15.25
C PHE A 76 9.87 2.11 16.11
N PHE A 77 9.40 0.88 16.34
CA PHE A 77 8.26 0.58 17.21
C PHE A 77 8.51 1.03 18.64
N LEU A 78 9.66 0.66 19.23
CA LEU A 78 10.00 1.04 20.60
C LEU A 78 10.07 2.56 20.75
N PHE A 79 10.76 3.25 19.83
CA PHE A 79 10.88 4.70 19.84
C PHE A 79 9.51 5.41 19.74
N THR A 80 8.66 4.93 18.82
CA THR A 80 7.37 5.58 18.59
C THR A 80 6.38 5.30 19.71
N VAL A 81 6.33 4.07 20.24
CA VAL A 81 5.48 3.75 21.40
C VAL A 81 5.92 4.51 22.64
N THR A 82 7.23 4.58 22.94
CA THR A 82 7.70 5.38 24.08
C THR A 82 7.31 6.85 23.92
N SER A 83 7.51 7.43 22.75
CA SER A 83 7.12 8.82 22.44
C SER A 83 5.60 9.05 22.62
N LEU A 84 4.76 8.11 22.18
CA LEU A 84 3.30 8.20 22.36
C LEU A 84 2.87 8.03 23.83
N THR A 85 3.59 7.19 24.59
CA THR A 85 3.31 7.05 26.04
C THR A 85 3.73 8.30 26.82
N PHE A 86 4.86 8.93 26.48
CA PHE A 86 5.29 10.17 27.12
C PHE A 86 4.37 11.36 26.83
N SER A 87 3.80 11.42 25.63
CA SER A 87 2.82 12.44 25.24
C SER A 87 1.40 12.21 25.78
N GLN A 88 1.19 11.17 26.60
CA GLN A 88 -0.13 10.82 27.18
C GLN A 88 -1.22 10.63 26.12
N THR A 89 -0.85 10.15 24.94
CA THR A 89 -1.78 9.85 23.86
C THR A 89 -2.72 8.70 24.26
N SER A 90 -3.94 8.68 23.72
CA SER A 90 -4.91 7.61 24.00
C SER A 90 -4.37 6.20 23.67
N ILE A 91 -4.75 5.21 24.49
CA ILE A 91 -4.39 3.78 24.29
C ILE A 91 -4.81 3.30 22.90
N GLN A 92 -5.96 3.79 22.41
CA GLN A 92 -6.48 3.47 21.08
C GLN A 92 -5.49 3.88 19.97
N ASN A 93 -4.91 5.08 20.03
CA ASN A 93 -3.95 5.54 19.05
C ASN A 93 -2.64 4.76 19.13
N ILE A 94 -2.19 4.42 20.35
CA ILE A 94 -1.02 3.55 20.55
C ILE A 94 -1.25 2.18 19.90
N PHE A 95 -2.45 1.61 20.07
CA PHE A 95 -2.80 0.32 19.46
C PHE A 95 -2.83 0.39 17.92
N ILE A 96 -3.48 1.40 17.34
CA ILE A 96 -3.51 1.62 15.89
C ILE A 96 -2.09 1.80 15.34
N TRP A 97 -1.24 2.53 16.07
CA TRP A 97 0.15 2.72 15.72
C TRP A 97 0.94 1.42 15.77
N ALA A 98 0.84 0.66 16.86
CA ALA A 98 1.49 -0.63 17.03
C ALA A 98 1.09 -1.61 15.92
N ALA A 99 -0.20 -1.63 15.57
CA ALA A 99 -0.72 -2.45 14.50
C ALA A 99 -0.09 -2.10 13.14
N SER A 100 -0.10 -0.82 12.77
CA SER A 100 0.39 -0.35 11.47
C SER A 100 1.92 -0.35 11.35
N SER A 101 2.64 0.00 12.40
CA SER A 101 4.11 0.15 12.41
C SER A 101 4.88 -1.12 12.73
N PHE A 102 4.24 -2.14 13.34
CA PHE A 102 4.93 -3.34 13.78
C PHE A 102 4.19 -4.64 13.44
N ILE A 103 2.94 -4.79 13.88
CA ILE A 103 2.20 -6.07 13.74
C ILE A 103 1.99 -6.42 12.26
N VAL A 104 1.48 -5.48 11.45
CA VAL A 104 1.27 -5.69 10.01
C VAL A 104 2.59 -5.94 9.27
N PRO A 105 3.65 -5.10 9.42
CA PRO A 105 4.95 -5.38 8.82
C PRO A 105 5.50 -6.75 9.17
N LEU A 106 5.52 -7.10 10.47
CA LEU A 106 6.09 -8.35 10.96
C LEU A 106 5.33 -9.57 10.46
N SER A 107 4.00 -9.55 10.60
CA SER A 107 3.14 -10.64 10.12
C SER A 107 3.27 -10.84 8.61
N THR A 108 3.28 -9.76 7.84
CA THR A 108 3.44 -9.80 6.39
C THR A 108 4.81 -10.37 6.01
N LEU A 109 5.88 -9.92 6.66
CA LEU A 109 7.23 -10.42 6.42
C LEU A 109 7.42 -11.88 6.83
N VAL A 110 6.85 -12.33 7.95
CA VAL A 110 7.00 -13.72 8.41
C VAL A 110 6.09 -14.66 7.64
N LEU A 111 4.79 -14.37 7.61
CA LEU A 111 3.78 -15.21 6.99
C LEU A 111 3.99 -15.22 5.48
N LEU A 112 3.99 -14.10 4.77
CA LEU A 112 4.03 -14.17 3.30
C LEU A 112 5.38 -14.66 2.76
N SER A 113 6.48 -14.44 3.49
CA SER A 113 7.75 -15.11 3.16
C SER A 113 7.64 -16.63 3.16
N TYR A 114 6.83 -17.18 4.07
CA TYR A 114 6.53 -18.60 4.11
C TYR A 114 5.64 -19.02 2.94
N LEU A 115 4.55 -18.29 2.66
CA LEU A 115 3.64 -18.61 1.56
C LEU A 115 4.37 -18.66 0.21
N VAL A 116 5.12 -17.61 -0.10
CA VAL A 116 5.84 -17.49 -1.37
C VAL A 116 6.86 -18.63 -1.50
N ARG A 117 7.49 -19.06 -0.39
CA ARG A 117 8.45 -20.16 -0.40
C ARG A 117 7.79 -21.54 -0.57
N VAL A 118 6.66 -21.79 0.09
CA VAL A 118 6.00 -23.10 0.07
C VAL A 118 5.22 -23.31 -1.22
N ASN A 119 4.57 -22.26 -1.74
CA ASN A 119 3.80 -22.35 -2.96
C ASN A 119 3.75 -21.02 -3.72
N GLU A 120 4.85 -20.72 -4.40
CA GLU A 120 4.99 -19.54 -5.28
C GLU A 120 3.85 -19.46 -6.31
N ASN A 121 3.48 -20.59 -6.91
CA ASN A 121 2.40 -20.65 -7.90
C ASN A 121 1.04 -20.20 -7.33
N ILE A 122 0.71 -20.59 -6.10
CA ILE A 122 -0.52 -20.13 -5.43
C ILE A 122 -0.44 -18.63 -5.18
N PHE A 123 0.70 -18.15 -4.65
CA PHE A 123 0.91 -16.73 -4.41
C PHE A 123 0.70 -15.88 -5.68
N GLU A 124 1.32 -16.26 -6.78
CA GLU A 124 1.18 -15.57 -8.07
C GLU A 124 -0.24 -15.62 -8.60
N LYS A 125 -0.92 -16.77 -8.52
CA LYS A 125 -2.32 -16.90 -8.93
C LYS A 125 -3.24 -15.98 -8.12
N ILE A 126 -3.04 -15.88 -6.80
CA ILE A 126 -3.84 -14.97 -5.96
C ILE A 126 -3.63 -13.52 -6.41
N LEU A 127 -2.39 -13.11 -6.67
CA LEU A 127 -2.11 -11.76 -7.18
C LEU A 127 -2.80 -11.52 -8.53
N ILE A 128 -2.70 -12.46 -9.47
CA ILE A 128 -3.33 -12.35 -10.80
C ILE A 128 -4.85 -12.25 -10.68
N TYR A 129 -5.48 -13.13 -9.87
CA TYR A 129 -6.92 -13.08 -9.67
C TYR A 129 -7.36 -11.81 -8.94
N SER A 130 -6.57 -11.35 -7.96
CA SER A 130 -6.82 -10.08 -7.27
C SER A 130 -6.78 -8.93 -8.24
N PHE A 131 -5.81 -8.93 -9.17
CA PHE A 131 -5.65 -7.88 -10.16
C PHE A 131 -6.88 -7.79 -11.05
N TYR A 132 -7.31 -8.93 -11.61
CA TYR A 132 -8.51 -8.96 -12.47
C TYR A 132 -9.77 -8.62 -11.70
N PHE A 133 -9.96 -9.14 -10.48
CA PHE A 133 -11.12 -8.81 -9.66
C PHE A 133 -11.19 -7.29 -9.41
N VAL A 134 -10.11 -6.69 -8.90
CA VAL A 134 -10.05 -5.27 -8.56
C VAL A 134 -10.30 -4.40 -9.79
N CYS A 135 -9.75 -4.77 -10.96
CA CYS A 135 -9.98 -4.03 -12.20
C CYS A 135 -11.42 -4.18 -12.71
N LEU A 136 -11.92 -5.42 -12.84
CA LEU A 136 -13.24 -5.70 -13.42
C LEU A 136 -14.37 -5.18 -12.52
N PHE A 137 -14.30 -5.48 -11.22
CA PHE A 137 -15.25 -4.95 -10.25
C PHE A 137 -15.24 -3.43 -10.25
N GLY A 138 -14.05 -2.81 -10.28
CA GLY A 138 -13.91 -1.37 -10.33
C GLY A 138 -14.47 -0.74 -11.60
N ILE A 139 -14.28 -1.35 -12.78
CA ILE A 139 -14.86 -0.86 -14.05
C ILE A 139 -16.38 -0.95 -14.00
N ILE A 140 -16.93 -2.08 -13.58
CA ILE A 140 -18.38 -2.26 -13.46
C ILE A 140 -18.96 -1.21 -12.51
N GLN A 141 -18.36 -1.05 -11.33
CA GLN A 141 -18.80 -0.06 -10.35
C GLN A 141 -18.67 1.37 -10.88
N PHE A 142 -17.56 1.71 -11.55
CA PHE A 142 -17.33 3.04 -12.13
C PHE A 142 -18.36 3.38 -13.20
N VAL A 143 -18.67 2.43 -14.10
CA VAL A 143 -19.68 2.62 -15.15
C VAL A 143 -21.06 2.78 -14.53
N LEU A 144 -21.47 1.89 -13.62
CA LEU A 144 -22.79 1.96 -12.99
C LEU A 144 -22.99 3.25 -12.18
N LEU A 145 -21.95 3.68 -11.47
CA LEU A 145 -22.01 4.88 -10.63
C LEU A 145 -22.07 6.17 -11.46
N ASN A 146 -21.36 6.23 -12.58
CA ASN A 146 -21.33 7.43 -13.43
C ASN A 146 -22.47 7.47 -14.46
N ALA A 147 -22.94 6.32 -14.95
CA ALA A 147 -23.98 6.27 -15.98
C ALA A 147 -25.40 6.21 -15.40
N VAL A 148 -25.60 5.54 -14.26
CA VAL A 148 -26.93 5.28 -13.68
C VAL A 148 -27.01 5.71 -12.21
N HIS A 149 -25.95 6.32 -11.66
CA HIS A 149 -25.85 6.69 -10.25
C HIS A 149 -26.06 5.51 -9.27
N LEU A 150 -25.83 4.28 -9.74
CA LEU A 150 -25.97 3.07 -8.93
C LEU A 150 -24.63 2.69 -8.29
N ASN A 151 -24.60 2.57 -6.97
CA ASN A 151 -23.42 2.18 -6.23
C ASN A 151 -23.53 0.74 -5.72
N ILE A 152 -22.65 -0.16 -6.20
CA ILE A 152 -22.58 -1.53 -5.70
C ILE A 152 -21.92 -1.53 -4.32
N GLN A 153 -22.74 -1.63 -3.28
CA GLN A 153 -22.30 -1.71 -1.90
C GLN A 153 -22.87 -2.99 -1.27
N ILE A 154 -21.99 -3.90 -0.87
CA ILE A 154 -22.33 -5.07 -0.06
C ILE A 154 -21.83 -4.75 1.35
N PRO A 155 -22.75 -4.44 2.30
CA PRO A 155 -22.37 -4.14 3.67
C PRO A 155 -21.47 -5.22 4.26
N TYR A 156 -20.48 -4.80 5.04
CA TYR A 156 -19.46 -5.64 5.68
C TYR A 156 -18.46 -6.32 4.74
N LEU A 157 -18.66 -6.26 3.41
CA LEU A 157 -17.80 -6.93 2.43
C LEU A 157 -17.09 -5.93 1.52
N THR A 158 -17.82 -5.06 0.81
CA THR A 158 -17.24 -4.03 -0.06
C THR A 158 -17.25 -2.64 0.59
N VAL A 159 -18.10 -2.45 1.60
CA VAL A 159 -18.11 -1.26 2.46
C VAL A 159 -18.17 -1.71 3.92
N THR A 160 -17.52 -0.97 4.81
CA THR A 160 -17.66 -1.20 6.25
C THR A 160 -19.13 -1.00 6.65
N GLY A 161 -19.64 -1.72 7.65
CA GLY A 161 -21.07 -1.72 8.00
C GLY A 161 -21.75 -0.36 8.26
N ALA A 162 -21.00 0.70 8.59
CA ALA A 162 -21.53 2.06 8.83
C ALA A 162 -21.28 3.04 7.66
N ASP A 163 -20.64 2.59 6.58
CA ASP A 163 -20.36 3.39 5.39
C ASP A 163 -21.43 3.38 4.26
N PRO A 164 -22.58 2.66 4.32
CA PRO A 164 -23.55 2.72 3.23
C PRO A 164 -24.00 4.15 2.91
N GLY A 165 -23.92 4.54 1.63
CA GLY A 165 -24.33 5.87 1.15
C GLY A 165 -23.31 7.01 1.31
N ILE A 166 -22.23 6.85 2.09
CA ILE A 166 -21.24 7.93 2.40
C ILE A 166 -20.11 7.98 1.35
N ILE A 167 -20.29 7.38 0.18
CA ILE A 167 -19.22 7.26 -0.82
C ILE A 167 -18.91 8.61 -1.49
N PHE A 168 -19.91 9.49 -1.60
CA PHE A 168 -19.75 10.82 -2.19
C PHE A 168 -18.98 11.78 -1.28
N ASP A 169 -19.04 11.58 0.05
CA ASP A 169 -18.42 12.45 1.05
C ASP A 169 -16.94 12.17 1.29
N LYS A 170 -16.38 11.10 0.71
CA LYS A 170 -14.98 10.67 0.90
C LYS A 170 -14.03 11.17 -0.20
N ASP A 171 -14.20 12.42 -0.64
CA ASP A 171 -13.42 13.04 -1.74
C ASP A 171 -13.44 12.25 -3.05
N ASN A 172 -14.50 11.49 -3.27
CA ASN A 172 -14.68 10.72 -4.51
C ASN A 172 -15.47 11.50 -5.56
N ASN A 173 -16.29 12.46 -5.15
CA ASN A 173 -17.03 13.29 -6.08
C ASN A 173 -16.09 14.31 -6.77
N ARG A 174 -16.23 14.45 -8.10
CA ARG A 174 -15.52 15.44 -8.93
C ARG A 174 -16.50 16.27 -9.77
N GLY A 175 -17.70 16.49 -9.22
CA GLY A 175 -18.78 17.21 -9.89
C GLY A 175 -19.56 16.25 -10.78
N PHE A 176 -19.19 16.19 -12.07
CA PHE A 176 -19.90 15.37 -13.06
C PHE A 176 -19.49 13.89 -13.07
N ILE A 177 -18.33 13.57 -12.48
CA ILE A 177 -17.77 12.21 -12.48
C ILE A 177 -17.37 11.83 -11.05
N VAL A 178 -17.55 10.57 -10.69
CA VAL A 178 -17.06 9.97 -9.44
C VAL A 178 -15.82 9.14 -9.73
N LYS A 179 -14.82 9.22 -8.83
CA LYS A 179 -13.56 8.47 -8.94
C LYS A 179 -13.75 6.96 -9.08
N PHE A 180 -12.84 6.35 -9.84
CA PHE A 180 -12.63 4.90 -9.81
C PHE A 180 -12.01 4.50 -8.46
N MET A 181 -12.71 3.65 -7.72
CA MET A 181 -12.26 3.20 -6.38
C MET A 181 -12.31 1.70 -6.17
N SER A 182 -13.06 0.94 -7.00
CA SER A 182 -13.27 -0.50 -6.77
C SER A 182 -13.72 -0.77 -5.32
N SER A 183 -13.27 -1.87 -4.72
CA SER A 183 -13.51 -2.24 -3.33
C SER A 183 -12.75 -1.41 -2.27
N TYR A 184 -11.95 -0.42 -2.67
CA TYR A 184 -11.14 0.39 -1.74
C TYR A 184 -11.92 1.59 -1.16
N SER A 185 -13.13 1.86 -1.66
CA SER A 185 -14.04 2.94 -1.24
C SER A 185 -13.50 4.38 -1.36
N ASN A 186 -12.26 4.57 -1.81
CA ASN A 186 -11.63 5.86 -2.03
C ASN A 186 -10.63 5.76 -3.20
N GLY A 187 -10.76 6.66 -4.17
CA GLY A 187 -9.94 6.63 -5.38
C GLY A 187 -8.45 6.95 -5.16
N ASN A 188 -8.09 7.74 -4.15
CA ASN A 188 -6.68 8.01 -3.82
C ASN A 188 -6.03 6.77 -3.19
N ILE A 189 -6.70 6.15 -2.21
CA ILE A 189 -6.22 4.92 -1.57
C ILE A 189 -6.07 3.82 -2.63
N PHE A 190 -7.09 3.67 -3.48
CA PHE A 190 -7.05 2.76 -4.62
C PHE A 190 -5.82 3.02 -5.50
N GLY A 191 -5.64 4.26 -5.95
CA GLY A 191 -4.54 4.65 -6.84
C GLY A 191 -3.18 4.29 -6.26
N ILE A 192 -2.91 4.67 -5.01
CA ILE A 192 -1.65 4.34 -4.31
C ILE A 192 -1.49 2.82 -4.16
N ALA A 193 -2.55 2.12 -3.77
CA ALA A 193 -2.53 0.67 -3.61
C ALA A 193 -2.13 -0.03 -4.92
N VAL A 194 -2.81 0.26 -6.02
CA VAL A 194 -2.54 -0.42 -7.30
C VAL A 194 -1.18 -0.08 -7.86
N LEU A 195 -0.68 1.14 -7.66
CA LEU A 195 0.67 1.53 -8.07
C LEU A 195 1.79 0.72 -7.41
N MET A 196 1.55 0.21 -6.20
CA MET A 196 2.54 -0.63 -5.52
C MET A 196 2.64 -2.02 -6.12
N TRP A 197 1.52 -2.73 -6.34
CA TRP A 197 1.58 -4.16 -6.67
C TRP A 197 1.15 -4.51 -8.10
N PHE A 198 0.39 -3.65 -8.79
CA PHE A 198 0.05 -3.90 -10.19
C PHE A 198 1.28 -3.95 -11.10
N PRO A 199 2.37 -3.17 -10.89
CA PRO A 199 3.56 -3.31 -11.73
C PRO A 199 4.10 -4.75 -11.76
N LEU A 200 4.15 -5.42 -10.60
CA LEU A 200 4.56 -6.82 -10.50
C LEU A 200 3.64 -7.72 -11.32
N VAL A 201 2.33 -7.56 -11.19
CA VAL A 201 1.35 -8.44 -11.84
C VAL A 201 1.25 -8.18 -13.34
N ALA A 202 0.97 -6.94 -13.73
CA ALA A 202 0.64 -6.57 -15.10
C ALA A 202 1.84 -6.74 -16.05
N PHE A 203 3.05 -6.42 -15.59
CA PHE A 203 4.25 -6.47 -16.42
C PHE A 203 5.09 -7.73 -16.26
N SER A 204 5.09 -8.37 -15.08
CA SER A 204 5.93 -9.56 -14.84
C SER A 204 5.15 -10.87 -14.85
N LEU A 205 4.04 -10.95 -14.11
CA LEU A 205 3.32 -12.23 -13.93
C LEU A 205 2.42 -12.56 -15.11
N ILE A 206 1.70 -11.56 -15.63
CA ILE A 206 0.85 -11.72 -16.82
C ILE A 206 1.63 -11.35 -18.09
N GLY A 207 2.33 -10.21 -18.09
CA GLY A 207 3.16 -9.75 -19.21
C GLY A 207 2.41 -9.36 -20.49
N SER A 208 1.07 -9.42 -20.50
CA SER A 208 0.26 -9.12 -21.69
C SER A 208 0.10 -7.60 -21.92
N ARG A 209 -0.01 -7.18 -23.18
CA ARG A 209 -0.34 -5.77 -23.49
C ARG A 209 -1.67 -5.34 -22.87
N LYS A 210 -2.65 -6.25 -22.83
CA LYS A 210 -3.99 -6.01 -22.27
C LYS A 210 -3.93 -5.70 -20.77
N SER A 211 -3.18 -6.47 -19.98
CA SER A 211 -3.01 -6.23 -18.54
C SER A 211 -2.30 -4.91 -18.25
N ILE A 212 -1.29 -4.56 -19.04
CA ILE A 212 -0.58 -3.27 -18.89
C ILE A 212 -1.52 -2.09 -19.17
N TRP A 213 -2.31 -2.15 -20.24
CA TRP A 213 -3.29 -1.11 -20.53
C TRP A 213 -4.39 -1.04 -19.47
N LEU A 214 -4.88 -2.18 -19.00
CA LEU A 214 -5.87 -2.23 -17.93
C LEU A 214 -5.37 -1.54 -16.65
N TYR A 215 -4.13 -1.83 -16.23
CA TYR A 215 -3.48 -1.13 -15.12
C TYR A 215 -3.47 0.39 -15.32
N ARG A 216 -3.02 0.87 -16.48
CA ARG A 216 -2.94 2.30 -16.79
C ARG A 216 -4.31 2.97 -16.78
N VAL A 217 -5.31 2.33 -17.37
CA VAL A 217 -6.69 2.82 -17.37
C VAL A 217 -7.24 2.90 -15.95
N CYS A 218 -7.03 1.89 -15.11
CA CYS A 218 -7.46 1.91 -13.72
C CYS A 218 -6.81 3.07 -12.92
N VAL A 219 -5.49 3.26 -13.05
CA VAL A 219 -4.80 4.37 -12.39
C VAL A 219 -5.30 5.71 -12.93
N PHE A 220 -5.51 5.82 -14.24
CA PHE A 220 -6.02 7.04 -14.86
C PHE A 220 -7.43 7.39 -14.35
N LEU A 221 -8.36 6.44 -14.37
CA LEU A 221 -9.74 6.64 -13.92
C LEU A 221 -9.87 6.85 -12.41
N SER A 222 -8.81 6.61 -11.62
CA SER A 222 -8.81 6.96 -10.19
C SER A 222 -9.00 8.46 -9.94
N PHE A 223 -8.72 9.31 -10.94
CA PHE A 223 -8.70 10.77 -10.86
C PHE A 223 -7.97 11.29 -9.60
N SER A 224 -6.93 10.58 -9.18
CA SER A 224 -6.05 10.96 -8.08
C SER A 224 -4.79 11.61 -8.66
N ARG A 225 -4.60 12.90 -8.37
CA ARG A 225 -3.40 13.66 -8.78
C ARG A 225 -2.12 12.96 -8.32
N THR A 226 -2.13 12.44 -7.08
CA THR A 226 -1.01 11.67 -6.55
C THR A 226 -0.79 10.39 -7.34
N ALA A 227 -1.85 9.63 -7.64
CA ALA A 227 -1.70 8.40 -8.41
C ALA A 227 -1.18 8.67 -9.83
N TRP A 228 -1.62 9.74 -10.49
CA TRP A 228 -1.11 10.12 -11.80
C TRP A 228 0.36 10.50 -11.77
N PHE A 229 0.77 11.33 -10.81
CA PHE A 229 2.17 11.69 -10.64
C PHE A 229 3.04 10.46 -10.32
N MET A 230 2.55 9.55 -9.50
CA MET A 230 3.25 8.30 -9.20
C MET A 230 3.30 7.35 -10.40
N MET A 231 2.28 7.33 -11.26
CA MET A 231 2.32 6.60 -12.53
C MET A 231 3.45 7.11 -13.42
N PHE A 232 3.68 8.43 -13.44
CA PHE A 232 4.82 9.01 -14.13
C PHE A 232 6.17 8.50 -13.58
N ILE A 233 6.31 8.41 -12.25
CA ILE A 233 7.50 7.81 -11.63
C ILE A 233 7.65 6.34 -12.05
N VAL A 234 6.57 5.54 -11.99
CA VAL A 234 6.59 4.13 -12.42
C VAL A 234 7.07 4.01 -13.87
N GLU A 235 6.47 4.74 -14.80
CA GLU A 235 6.81 4.69 -16.22
C GLU A 235 8.25 5.15 -16.48
N THR A 236 8.75 6.15 -15.75
CA THR A 236 10.16 6.57 -15.81
C THR A 236 11.10 5.44 -15.39
N LEU A 237 10.82 4.77 -14.27
CA LEU A 237 11.62 3.62 -13.80
C LEU A 237 11.56 2.43 -14.78
N LEU A 238 10.41 2.21 -15.43
CA LEU A 238 10.26 1.19 -16.48
C LEU A 238 11.11 1.48 -17.71
N MET A 239 11.25 2.75 -18.07
CA MET A 239 12.07 3.16 -19.20
C MET A 239 13.56 2.99 -18.92
N ILE A 240 14.01 3.37 -17.72
CA ILE A 240 15.39 3.12 -17.25
C ILE A 240 15.72 1.63 -17.39
N LYS A 241 14.82 0.74 -16.95
CA LYS A 241 15.00 -0.71 -17.10
C LYS A 241 15.09 -1.16 -18.56
N ARG A 242 14.18 -0.67 -19.40
CA ARG A 242 14.04 -1.11 -20.80
C ARG A 242 15.02 -0.44 -21.76
N LYS A 243 15.81 0.53 -21.30
CA LYS A 243 16.71 1.37 -22.12
C LYS A 243 15.99 2.01 -23.33
N LYS A 244 14.68 2.26 -23.21
CA LYS A 244 13.88 2.89 -24.28
C LYS A 244 13.87 4.40 -24.12
N GLY A 245 14.00 5.12 -25.24
CA GLY A 245 14.24 6.57 -25.29
C GLY A 245 13.12 7.44 -24.71
N ILE A 246 13.52 8.65 -24.32
CA ILE A 246 12.83 9.70 -23.53
C ILE A 246 11.39 10.07 -23.97
N TYR A 247 10.98 9.68 -25.19
CA TYR A 247 9.70 10.07 -25.80
C TYR A 247 8.45 9.61 -25.03
N LEU A 248 8.49 8.46 -24.35
CA LEU A 248 7.35 7.98 -23.55
C LEU A 248 7.19 8.76 -22.23
N VAL A 249 8.31 9.14 -21.58
CA VAL A 249 8.29 10.05 -20.42
C VAL A 249 7.74 11.40 -20.83
N ILE A 250 8.25 11.95 -21.94
CA ILE A 250 7.79 13.24 -22.47
C ILE A 250 6.30 13.17 -22.81
N PHE A 251 5.81 12.10 -23.43
CA PHE A 251 4.39 11.92 -23.71
C PHE A 251 3.53 11.92 -22.43
N PHE A 252 3.91 11.15 -21.41
CA PHE A 252 3.16 11.12 -20.15
C PHE A 252 3.28 12.43 -19.38
N PHE A 253 4.42 13.12 -19.44
CA PHE A 253 4.64 14.42 -18.82
C PHE A 253 3.80 15.51 -19.50
N ILE A 254 3.80 15.53 -20.82
CA ILE A 254 2.95 16.43 -21.62
C ILE A 254 1.48 16.11 -21.35
N MET A 255 1.08 14.85 -21.31
CA MET A 255 -0.30 14.47 -20.98
C MET A 255 -0.67 14.93 -19.56
N PHE A 256 0.22 14.78 -18.59
CA PHE A 256 0.03 15.28 -17.22
C PHE A 256 -0.13 16.80 -17.19
N ILE A 257 0.73 17.55 -17.89
CA ILE A 257 0.62 19.01 -18.03
C ILE A 257 -0.67 19.41 -18.73
N ILE A 258 -1.01 18.77 -19.85
CA ILE A 258 -2.25 19.05 -20.58
C ILE A 258 -3.45 18.76 -19.69
N LEU A 259 -3.45 17.69 -18.90
CA LEU A 259 -4.53 17.43 -17.95
C LEU A 259 -4.60 18.49 -16.86
N LEU A 260 -3.47 18.91 -16.28
CA LEU A 260 -3.45 20.02 -15.33
C LEU A 260 -4.03 21.30 -15.94
N ILE A 261 -3.72 21.58 -17.21
CA ILE A 261 -4.20 22.76 -17.95
C ILE A 261 -5.70 22.63 -18.32
N VAL A 262 -6.13 21.50 -18.89
CA VAL A 262 -7.52 21.27 -19.30
C VAL A 262 -8.44 21.32 -18.09
N PHE A 263 -8.02 20.73 -16.97
CA PHE A 263 -8.79 20.80 -15.74
C PHE A 263 -8.64 22.16 -15.03
N SER A 264 -7.60 22.96 -15.30
CA SER A 264 -7.51 24.31 -14.75
C SER A 264 -8.46 25.31 -15.39
N TYR A 265 -8.75 25.16 -16.69
CA TYR A 265 -9.54 26.15 -17.46
C TYR A 265 -11.06 25.91 -17.45
N GLY A 266 -11.55 24.77 -16.93
CA GLY A 266 -12.99 24.47 -16.83
C GLY A 266 -13.48 23.99 -15.46
N PHE A 267 -12.57 23.69 -14.54
CA PHE A 267 -12.86 23.10 -13.23
C PHE A 267 -11.98 23.74 -12.13
N GLY A 268 -12.03 25.07 -11.97
CA GLY A 268 -11.11 25.84 -11.10
C GLY A 268 -10.86 25.24 -9.69
N ASP A 269 -11.87 24.65 -9.07
CA ASP A 269 -11.75 24.00 -7.74
C ASP A 269 -11.11 22.59 -7.76
N PHE A 270 -11.00 21.94 -8.92
CA PHE A 270 -10.52 20.56 -9.10
C PHE A 270 -8.98 20.45 -9.09
N VAL A 271 -8.28 21.33 -9.83
CA VAL A 271 -6.80 21.36 -9.88
C VAL A 271 -6.21 22.32 -8.86
N PHE A 272 -6.87 23.46 -8.65
CA PHE A 272 -6.36 24.57 -7.87
C PHE A 272 -7.12 24.80 -6.57
N ASN A 273 -7.72 23.77 -5.97
CA ASN A 273 -7.97 23.87 -4.52
C ASN A 273 -6.59 24.09 -3.85
N TYR A 274 -6.32 25.35 -3.53
CA TYR A 274 -5.07 25.83 -2.96
C TYR A 274 -4.74 25.11 -1.65
N GLN A 275 -5.75 24.62 -0.93
CA GLN A 275 -5.56 23.87 0.32
C GLN A 275 -5.04 22.45 0.07
N LEU A 276 -5.00 21.96 -1.18
CA LEU A 276 -4.55 20.60 -1.54
C LEU A 276 -5.25 19.50 -0.71
N GLY A 277 -6.50 19.70 -0.27
CA GLY A 277 -7.19 18.79 0.66
C GLY A 277 -6.77 18.94 2.14
N GLY A 278 -6.32 20.12 2.56
CA GLY A 278 -5.76 20.35 3.90
C GLY A 278 -4.29 19.95 4.04
N ARG A 279 -3.66 19.44 2.98
CA ARG A 279 -2.22 19.12 2.92
C ARG A 279 -1.36 20.37 3.05
N LEU A 280 -1.80 21.49 2.48
CA LEU A 280 -1.07 22.75 2.59
C LEU A 280 -1.06 23.24 4.05
N ASP A 281 -2.18 23.11 4.75
CA ASP A 281 -2.30 23.44 6.18
C ASP A 281 -1.43 22.53 7.06
N GLN A 282 -1.17 21.29 6.63
CA GLN A 282 -0.21 20.43 7.31
C GLN A 282 1.21 20.99 7.22
N ILE A 283 1.65 21.39 6.02
CA ILE A 283 2.98 21.95 5.80
C ILE A 283 3.12 23.30 6.50
N THR A 284 2.14 24.20 6.38
CA THR A 284 2.22 25.54 6.98
C THR A 284 2.08 25.51 8.50
N SER A 285 1.47 24.46 9.07
CA SER A 285 1.42 24.25 10.53
C SER A 285 2.71 23.68 11.13
N LEU A 286 3.74 23.38 10.32
CA LEU A 286 5.03 22.96 10.83
C LEU A 286 5.80 24.15 11.40
N SER A 287 6.27 23.97 12.62
CA SER A 287 7.04 24.94 13.39
C SER A 287 8.45 24.40 13.65
N PHE A 288 9.39 25.28 13.97
CA PHE A 288 10.75 24.85 14.32
C PHE A 288 10.79 23.94 15.56
N SER A 289 9.84 24.13 16.50
CA SER A 289 9.66 23.26 17.66
C SER A 289 9.33 21.82 17.30
N ASP A 290 8.73 21.57 16.13
CA ASP A 290 8.36 20.21 15.71
C ASP A 290 9.58 19.34 15.39
N ILE A 291 10.75 19.94 15.12
CA ILE A 291 12.00 19.20 14.86
C ILE A 291 12.36 18.29 16.04
N PHE A 292 12.08 18.73 17.27
CA PHE A 292 12.35 18.00 18.51
C PHE A 292 11.05 17.51 19.19
N SER A 293 9.99 17.29 18.41
CA SER A 293 8.72 16.78 18.91
C SER A 293 8.82 15.33 19.38
N PHE A 294 8.17 15.00 20.51
CA PHE A 294 8.09 13.66 21.10
C PHE A 294 6.64 13.29 21.40
N GLY A 295 5.88 12.92 20.35
CA GLY A 295 4.50 12.46 20.46
C GLY A 295 3.44 13.55 20.50
N ASN A 296 3.79 14.82 20.25
CA ASN A 296 2.79 15.89 20.25
C ASN A 296 1.85 15.76 19.05
N ASP A 297 0.55 15.97 19.28
CA ASP A 297 -0.52 15.89 18.28
C ASP A 297 -0.45 14.63 17.40
N PHE A 298 -1.00 13.52 17.88
CA PHE A 298 -1.22 12.32 17.08
C PHE A 298 -2.23 12.60 15.94
N SER A 299 -1.71 13.18 14.86
CA SER A 299 -2.40 13.36 13.60
C SER A 299 -1.41 13.06 12.47
N LEU A 300 -1.29 11.79 12.09
CA LEU A 300 -0.84 11.52 10.72
C LEU A 300 -1.98 11.94 9.80
N ARG A 301 -1.94 13.23 9.45
CA ARG A 301 -2.74 13.85 8.41
C ARG A 301 -2.38 13.24 7.04
N GLU A 302 -2.95 13.80 5.98
CA GLU A 302 -2.84 13.29 4.61
C GLU A 302 -1.40 13.09 4.09
N MET A 303 -0.35 13.76 4.59
CA MET A 303 1.05 13.51 4.18
C MET A 303 1.84 12.78 5.27
N VAL A 304 2.58 11.73 4.91
CA VAL A 304 3.27 10.86 5.89
C VAL A 304 4.49 11.54 6.46
N TYR A 305 5.41 12.04 5.63
CA TYR A 305 6.68 12.58 6.13
C TYR A 305 6.50 13.84 6.99
N PRO A 306 5.68 14.84 6.59
CA PRO A 306 5.34 15.96 7.46
C PRO A 306 4.64 15.50 8.75
N GLY A 307 3.78 14.47 8.66
CA GLY A 307 3.11 13.90 9.84
C GLY A 307 4.10 13.25 10.81
N MET A 308 5.06 12.48 10.30
CA MET A 308 6.12 11.86 11.09
C MET A 308 6.99 12.91 11.76
N LEU A 309 7.36 13.98 11.05
CA LEU A 309 8.12 15.09 11.62
C LEU A 309 7.33 15.78 12.74
N LYS A 310 6.05 16.10 12.50
CA LYS A 310 5.20 16.76 13.50
C LYS A 310 5.01 15.91 14.76
N THR A 311 4.74 14.62 14.59
CA THR A 311 4.42 13.74 15.73
C THR A 311 5.68 13.21 16.43
N PHE A 312 6.77 12.93 15.72
CA PHE A 312 7.94 12.21 16.27
C PHE A 312 9.28 12.93 16.07
N GLY A 313 9.26 14.15 15.54
CA GLY A 313 10.45 14.93 15.27
C GLY A 313 11.35 14.32 14.22
N ILE A 314 12.56 14.89 14.12
CA ILE A 314 13.55 14.46 13.14
C ILE A 314 14.03 13.03 13.39
N PHE A 315 14.12 12.60 14.65
CA PHE A 315 14.55 11.25 15.01
C PHE A 315 13.54 10.19 14.54
N GLY A 316 12.25 10.41 14.78
CA GLY A 316 11.20 9.53 14.28
C GLY A 316 11.15 9.48 12.76
N LEU A 317 11.27 10.65 12.10
CA LEU A 317 11.32 10.73 10.64
C LEU A 317 12.53 9.98 10.06
N LEU A 318 13.72 10.11 10.65
CA LEU A 318 14.92 9.42 10.17
C LEU A 318 14.80 7.90 10.34
N LEU A 319 14.35 7.42 11.51
CA LEU A 319 14.09 6.00 11.73
C LEU A 319 13.07 5.47 10.74
N PHE A 320 11.99 6.23 10.51
CA PHE A 320 10.97 5.92 9.54
C PHE A 320 11.54 5.76 8.12
N VAL A 321 12.29 6.76 7.65
CA VAL A 321 12.91 6.74 6.32
C VAL A 321 13.86 5.55 6.19
N VAL A 322 14.67 5.26 7.20
CA VAL A 322 15.60 4.13 7.18
C VAL A 322 14.85 2.80 7.07
N VAL A 323 13.80 2.58 7.87
CA VAL A 323 12.97 1.36 7.81
C VAL A 323 12.39 1.13 6.42
N TYR A 324 11.78 2.17 5.83
CA TYR A 324 11.11 2.04 4.53
C TYR A 324 12.08 2.05 3.36
N LEU A 325 13.21 2.74 3.43
CA LEU A 325 14.17 2.79 2.34
C LEU A 325 15.08 1.55 2.31
N TYR A 326 15.26 0.86 3.45
CA TYR A 326 16.15 -0.29 3.56
C TYR A 326 15.87 -1.43 2.55
N PRO A 327 14.63 -1.89 2.29
CA PRO A 327 14.37 -2.88 1.24
C PRO A 327 14.96 -2.54 -0.13
N VAL A 328 14.92 -1.26 -0.50
CA VAL A 328 15.46 -0.77 -1.77
C VAL A 328 16.99 -0.74 -1.73
N ILE A 329 17.57 -0.13 -0.69
CA ILE A 329 19.02 0.00 -0.53
C ILE A 329 19.69 -1.38 -0.45
N SER A 330 19.14 -2.28 0.37
CA SER A 330 19.69 -3.62 0.61
C SER A 330 19.70 -4.51 -0.63
N THR A 331 18.96 -4.15 -1.66
CA THR A 331 18.94 -4.88 -2.93
C THR A 331 19.59 -4.09 -4.07
N TRP A 332 19.97 -2.83 -3.88
CA TRP A 332 20.35 -1.89 -4.95
C TRP A 332 21.45 -2.42 -5.88
N SER A 333 22.50 -3.01 -5.31
CA SER A 333 23.65 -3.58 -6.02
C SER A 333 23.42 -4.99 -6.58
N GLN A 334 22.27 -5.60 -6.34
CA GLN A 334 21.98 -6.97 -6.76
C GLN A 334 21.43 -7.01 -8.19
N VAL A 335 21.85 -8.02 -8.97
CA VAL A 335 21.19 -8.36 -10.23
C VAL A 335 19.81 -8.91 -9.90
N LEU A 336 18.77 -8.19 -10.33
CA LEU A 336 17.39 -8.55 -10.05
C LEU A 336 16.77 -9.36 -11.18
N THR A 337 15.97 -10.36 -10.81
CA THR A 337 14.98 -10.95 -11.71
C THR A 337 13.93 -9.91 -12.10
N ASP A 338 13.20 -10.17 -13.18
CA ASP A 338 12.12 -9.27 -13.61
C ASP A 338 11.10 -9.04 -12.50
N ARG A 339 10.66 -10.11 -11.84
CA ARG A 339 9.71 -10.07 -10.72
C ARG A 339 10.23 -9.19 -9.57
N ALA A 340 11.48 -9.37 -9.15
CA ALA A 340 12.09 -8.55 -8.11
C ALA A 340 12.15 -7.06 -8.51
N TRP A 341 12.47 -6.78 -9.77
CA TRP A 341 12.54 -5.40 -10.26
C TRP A 341 11.19 -4.70 -10.21
N PHE A 342 10.11 -5.36 -10.65
CA PHE A 342 8.78 -4.76 -10.60
C PHE A 342 8.24 -4.61 -9.17
N ALA A 343 8.58 -5.53 -8.26
CA ALA A 343 8.31 -5.35 -6.82
C ALA A 343 9.06 -4.12 -6.26
N ARG A 344 10.33 -3.92 -6.65
CA ARG A 344 11.11 -2.73 -6.26
C ARG A 344 10.48 -1.44 -6.78
N ILE A 345 10.02 -1.40 -8.03
CA ILE A 345 9.33 -0.22 -8.59
C ILE A 345 8.14 0.15 -7.70
N GLY A 346 7.32 -0.83 -7.34
CA GLY A 346 6.18 -0.61 -6.44
C GLY A 346 6.56 0.02 -5.09
N ILE A 347 7.60 -0.51 -4.46
CA ILE A 347 8.14 0.00 -3.19
C ILE A 347 8.63 1.45 -3.35
N ILE A 348 9.42 1.74 -4.38
CA ILE A 348 9.94 3.09 -4.64
C ILE A 348 8.77 4.06 -4.89
N SER A 349 7.78 3.66 -5.68
CA SER A 349 6.60 4.48 -5.96
C SER A 349 5.86 4.86 -4.68
N TYR A 350 5.73 3.94 -3.72
CA TYR A 350 5.11 4.29 -2.44
C TYR A 350 5.97 5.22 -1.58
N ILE A 351 7.29 5.00 -1.54
CA ILE A 351 8.23 5.90 -0.85
C ILE A 351 8.06 7.34 -1.35
N PHE A 352 7.93 7.54 -2.66
CA PHE A 352 7.62 8.87 -3.20
C PHE A 352 6.18 9.31 -2.87
N ALA A 353 5.20 8.41 -2.96
CA ALA A 353 3.79 8.74 -2.68
C ALA A 353 3.62 9.35 -1.28
N MET A 354 4.37 8.86 -0.30
CA MET A 354 4.35 9.33 1.09
C MET A 354 4.68 10.83 1.27
N PHE A 355 5.28 11.51 0.28
CA PHE A 355 5.44 12.97 0.26
C PHE A 355 4.17 13.74 -0.08
N ILE A 356 3.29 13.14 -0.89
CA ILE A 356 2.13 13.83 -1.48
C ILE A 356 0.85 13.37 -0.80
N ASP A 357 0.66 12.07 -0.65
CA ASP A 357 -0.55 11.49 -0.09
C ASP A 357 -0.23 10.17 0.61
N GLY A 358 -0.75 10.06 1.81
CA GLY A 358 -0.21 9.26 2.87
C GLY A 358 -1.30 8.52 3.59
N ALA A 359 -1.83 7.49 2.95
CA ALA A 359 -2.67 6.48 3.60
C ALA A 359 -1.86 5.54 4.50
N TYR A 360 -0.83 6.05 5.20
CA TYR A 360 0.13 5.26 5.97
C TYR A 360 -0.53 4.47 7.10
N ILE A 361 -1.42 5.11 7.87
CA ILE A 361 -2.13 4.44 8.97
C ILE A 361 -3.06 3.34 8.43
N LEU A 362 -3.45 3.43 7.15
CA LEU A 362 -4.38 2.48 6.58
C LEU A 362 -3.68 1.16 6.32
N MET A 363 -4.06 0.15 7.08
CA MET A 363 -3.42 -1.16 7.02
C MET A 363 -3.40 -1.83 5.65
N PRO A 364 -4.41 -1.69 4.75
CA PRO A 364 -4.30 -2.28 3.41
C PRO A 364 -3.06 -1.78 2.66
N ILE A 365 -2.69 -0.50 2.84
CA ILE A 365 -1.51 0.09 2.23
C ILE A 365 -0.24 -0.47 2.86
N GLN A 366 -0.20 -0.59 4.19
CA GLN A 366 0.91 -1.23 4.90
C GLN A 366 1.09 -2.68 4.47
N PHE A 367 0.00 -3.43 4.42
CA PHE A 367 0.00 -4.82 3.99
C PHE A 367 0.58 -4.95 2.57
N ILE A 368 0.09 -4.16 1.62
CA ILE A 368 0.57 -4.17 0.24
C ILE A 368 2.06 -3.82 0.17
N TYR A 369 2.49 -2.78 0.89
CA TYR A 369 3.88 -2.36 0.92
C TYR A 369 4.79 -3.49 1.41
N TRP A 370 4.49 -4.06 2.58
CA TRP A 370 5.28 -5.13 3.18
C TRP A 370 5.17 -6.45 2.38
N LEU A 371 4.07 -6.65 1.66
CA LEU A 371 3.92 -7.76 0.72
C LEU A 371 4.87 -7.60 -0.47
N MET A 372 5.01 -6.39 -1.02
CA MET A 372 6.00 -6.13 -2.06
C MET A 372 7.43 -6.26 -1.55
N VAL A 373 7.71 -5.88 -0.29
CA VAL A 373 9.02 -6.12 0.35
C VAL A 373 9.30 -7.62 0.46
N ALA A 374 8.32 -8.42 0.90
CA ALA A 374 8.45 -9.88 0.98
C ALA A 374 8.72 -10.49 -0.40
N ALA A 375 7.99 -10.05 -1.43
CA ALA A 375 8.19 -10.48 -2.82
C ALA A 375 9.58 -10.08 -3.34
N LEU A 376 10.01 -8.83 -3.13
CA LEU A 376 11.34 -8.34 -3.51
C LEU A 376 12.44 -9.21 -2.90
N PHE A 377 12.37 -9.49 -1.60
CA PHE A 377 13.38 -10.32 -0.93
C PHE A 377 13.38 -11.77 -1.38
N HIS A 378 12.22 -12.32 -1.72
CA HIS A 378 12.11 -13.66 -2.26
C HIS A 378 12.72 -13.74 -3.67
N TYR A 379 12.30 -12.88 -4.60
CA TYR A 379 12.71 -12.91 -6.00
C TYR A 379 14.11 -12.35 -6.27
N SER A 380 14.72 -11.66 -5.30
CA SER A 380 16.11 -11.14 -5.38
C SER A 380 17.17 -12.16 -4.95
N LYS A 381 16.78 -13.36 -4.51
CA LYS A 381 17.76 -14.41 -4.19
C LYS A 381 18.49 -14.82 -5.48
N LYS A 382 19.82 -14.94 -5.38
CA LYS A 382 20.72 -15.26 -6.50
C LYS A 382 20.23 -16.47 -7.31
N PRO A 383 20.40 -16.49 -8.64
CA PRO A 383 20.22 -17.67 -9.49
C PRO A 383 21.34 -18.74 -9.29
N GLU A 384 21.95 -18.82 -8.11
CA GLU A 384 22.99 -19.80 -7.78
C GLU A 384 22.41 -20.88 -6.85
N LEU A 385 21.49 -21.69 -7.37
CA LEU A 385 21.22 -23.08 -6.91
C LEU A 385 20.51 -23.87 -8.04
N VAL A 386 20.88 -23.59 -9.29
CA VAL A 386 20.83 -24.62 -10.34
C VAL A 386 22.18 -25.31 -10.26
N LYS A 387 22.24 -26.42 -9.51
CA LYS A 387 23.32 -27.39 -9.63
C LYS A 387 23.03 -28.27 -10.83
#